data_AF-A0A6D0XJY8-F1
#
_entry.id   AF-A0A6D0XJY8-F1
#
_cell.length_a   1.000
_cell.length_b   1.000
_cell.length_c   1.000
_cell.angle_alpha   90.00
_cell.angle_beta   90.00
_cell.angle_gamma   90.00
#
_symmetry.space_group_name_H-M   'P 1'
#
loop_
_entity.id
_entity.type
_entity.pdbx_description
1 polymer ?
#
loop_
_entity_poly.entity_id
_entity_poly.type
_entity_poly.pdbx_seq_one_letter_code
_entity_poly.pdbx_strand_id
1 'polypeptide(L)'
;MVLDGINGLTVYADNDVEFNTDHPVYRERVVFGVFNGKNNTFKGFNWNSNFTDYSISPTDTEHKIQEHWKGFVFEGCSYNSVRKNNVNACHVFVLADNINLSTNLQNKNIQVIENKLKYVVNYCFLSRALEWYVFDKNEVSFQGRKWHTFGEAAAPTTQTKHIRICDNKFTDQIAQQACITPGPHIESGLISGNFCKRHYGIFIENGSTSNLIITNNTSISTGERDDTAHILLVGEVDDQPIGNSPHSNVLISNNMFQGGGESIREYNTGVSLRTGFRIINNQMVDCKPPAITNQSFIGLEFIGNYLVAPTDFPDLRLGGQHTVIKDNTLIGVRIRARDLGYTVIDMSVTENAFRANSLGDSYPALIDFTEFTGLVAKENDVSASHFTNVIVLPDNCNIAGFRYLGITEGLLDNPSTLYGSKLQCKLGDIVYNREPSIYQNKLCWTCVDSSSKTFGSVTVAI
;
A
#
# COMPACT_ATOMS: atom_id res chain seq x y z
N MET A 1 30.51 24.11 5.18
CA MET A 1 31.77 23.37 5.39
C MET A 1 31.89 22.29 4.33
N VAL A 2 33.05 22.19 3.67
CA VAL A 2 33.34 21.14 2.68
C VAL A 2 34.34 20.17 3.29
N LEU A 3 34.03 18.87 3.26
CA LEU A 3 34.83 17.77 3.78
C LEU A 3 35.13 16.81 2.64
N ASP A 4 36.31 16.92 2.04
CA ASP A 4 36.74 16.06 0.92
C ASP A 4 37.81 15.05 1.37
N GLY A 5 37.58 13.77 1.10
CA GLY A 5 38.48 12.67 1.45
C GLY A 5 38.62 12.40 2.96
N ILE A 6 37.82 13.05 3.81
CA ILE A 6 37.85 12.89 5.26
C ILE A 6 37.16 11.60 5.67
N ASN A 7 37.84 10.79 6.50
CA ASN A 7 37.35 9.50 6.96
C ASN A 7 37.38 9.40 8.49
N GLY A 8 36.40 8.69 9.07
CA GLY A 8 36.33 8.42 10.52
C GLY A 8 36.01 9.64 11.38
N LEU A 9 35.58 10.76 10.79
CA LEU A 9 35.26 11.98 11.52
C LEU A 9 33.96 11.81 12.30
N THR A 10 34.00 12.09 13.61
CA THR A 10 32.79 12.27 14.41
C THR A 10 32.65 13.73 14.81
N VAL A 11 31.63 14.40 14.28
CA VAL A 11 31.23 15.74 14.70
C VAL A 11 29.98 15.63 15.55
N TYR A 12 30.02 16.16 16.77
CA TYR A 12 28.91 16.11 17.69
C TYR A 12 28.76 17.39 18.50
N ALA A 13 27.54 17.68 18.92
CA ALA A 13 27.24 18.84 19.76
C ALA A 13 26.22 18.60 20.87
N ASP A 14 25.65 17.39 21.02
CA ASP A 14 24.70 17.02 22.10
C ASP A 14 23.57 18.04 22.38
N ASN A 15 23.11 18.73 21.35
CA ASN A 15 22.09 19.79 21.30
C ASN A 15 22.55 21.15 21.87
N ASP A 16 23.85 21.40 21.96
CA ASP A 16 24.42 22.66 22.44
C ASP A 16 24.79 23.63 21.30
N VAL A 17 24.80 23.15 20.06
CA VAL A 17 25.11 23.98 18.87
C VAL A 17 23.85 24.21 18.05
N GLU A 18 23.55 25.48 17.83
CA GLU A 18 22.46 25.97 17.00
C GLU A 18 23.00 26.43 15.64
N PHE A 19 22.53 25.80 14.56
CA PHE A 19 22.73 26.30 13.21
C PHE A 19 21.55 27.20 12.83
N ASN A 20 21.76 28.51 12.94
CA ASN A 20 20.86 29.50 12.37
C ASN A 20 21.24 29.74 10.89
N THR A 21 20.28 29.47 10.00
CA THR A 21 20.49 29.57 8.55
C THR A 21 19.80 30.78 7.92
N ASP A 22 19.19 31.65 8.72
CA ASP A 22 18.53 32.89 8.30
C ASP A 22 19.48 33.74 7.45
N HIS A 23 19.13 33.97 6.18
CA HIS A 23 19.85 34.95 5.37
C HIS A 23 18.98 35.46 4.22
N PRO A 24 18.87 36.79 4.05
CA PRO A 24 17.91 37.40 3.12
C PRO A 24 18.22 37.20 1.63
N VAL A 25 19.45 36.80 1.27
CA VAL A 25 19.94 36.82 -0.14
C VAL A 25 20.23 35.44 -0.74
N TYR A 26 20.59 34.44 0.07
CA TYR A 26 21.09 33.16 -0.45
C TYR A 26 19.99 32.09 -0.45
N ARG A 27 19.44 31.83 -1.65
CA ARG A 27 18.23 31.02 -1.88
C ARG A 27 18.44 29.50 -1.82
N GLU A 28 19.68 29.02 -1.78
CA GLU A 28 20.00 27.61 -1.55
C GLU A 28 21.43 27.47 -1.00
N ARG A 29 21.61 26.77 0.13
CA ARG A 29 22.90 26.63 0.81
C ARG A 29 23.09 25.22 1.32
N VAL A 30 24.31 24.70 1.26
CA VAL A 30 24.69 23.42 1.85
C VAL A 30 25.54 23.68 3.09
N VAL A 31 25.10 23.19 4.25
CA VAL A 31 25.86 23.39 5.51
C VAL A 31 27.05 22.43 5.56
N PHE A 32 26.84 21.15 5.25
CA PHE A 32 27.90 20.15 5.15
C PHE A 32 27.90 19.48 3.76
N GLY A 33 28.92 19.78 2.95
CA GLY A 33 29.22 19.01 1.74
C GLY A 33 30.29 17.99 2.05
N VAL A 34 29.97 16.70 1.95
CA VAL A 34 30.88 15.59 2.24
C VAL A 34 31.14 14.84 0.94
N PHE A 35 32.40 14.85 0.53
CA PHE A 35 32.86 14.29 -0.75
C PHE A 35 33.91 13.22 -0.46
N ASN A 36 33.81 12.07 -1.13
CA ASN A 36 34.78 10.97 -1.06
C ASN A 36 35.09 10.47 0.38
N GLY A 37 34.19 10.75 1.34
CA GLY A 37 34.41 10.52 2.76
C GLY A 37 33.75 9.24 3.27
N LYS A 38 34.38 8.59 4.26
CA LYS A 38 33.94 7.29 4.78
C LYS A 38 33.86 7.24 6.29
N ASN A 39 32.90 6.50 6.83
CA ASN A 39 32.75 6.26 8.28
C ASN A 39 32.61 7.55 9.11
N ASN A 40 32.02 8.60 8.55
CA ASN A 40 31.80 9.86 9.24
C ASN A 40 30.46 9.86 9.97
N THR A 41 30.40 10.47 11.14
CA THR A 41 29.19 10.62 11.96
C THR A 41 28.96 12.09 12.29
N PHE A 42 27.74 12.56 12.04
CA PHE A 42 27.28 13.91 12.38
C PHE A 42 26.08 13.80 13.32
N LYS A 43 26.19 14.30 14.56
CA LYS A 43 25.14 14.09 15.56
C LYS A 43 24.89 15.24 16.54
N GLY A 44 23.64 15.36 16.99
CA GLY A 44 23.29 16.20 18.13
C GLY A 44 23.32 17.70 17.83
N PHE A 45 22.99 18.14 16.62
CA PHE A 45 22.87 19.57 16.33
C PHE A 45 21.41 20.02 16.41
N ASN A 46 21.19 21.27 16.82
CA ASN A 46 19.92 21.96 16.64
C ASN A 46 20.01 22.85 15.38
N TRP A 47 18.90 22.96 14.65
CA TRP A 47 18.83 23.72 13.42
C TRP A 47 17.57 24.56 13.39
N ASN A 48 17.74 25.87 13.25
CA ASN A 48 16.67 26.86 13.22
C ASN A 48 15.63 26.68 14.33
N SER A 49 16.07 26.43 15.57
CA SER A 49 15.21 26.11 16.72
C SER A 49 14.09 27.13 16.95
N ASN A 50 14.30 28.37 16.50
CA ASN A 50 13.40 29.51 16.71
C ASN A 50 12.41 29.70 15.55
N PHE A 51 12.44 28.88 14.50
CA PHE A 51 11.52 29.00 13.37
C PHE A 51 10.08 28.69 13.78
N THR A 52 9.19 29.67 13.55
CA THR A 52 7.75 29.58 13.84
C THR A 52 6.87 30.00 12.67
N ASP A 53 7.45 30.59 11.62
CA ASP A 53 6.72 31.19 10.49
C ASP A 53 6.37 30.16 9.41
N TYR A 54 5.77 29.03 9.79
CA TYR A 54 5.29 28.04 8.83
C TYR A 54 3.84 28.33 8.44
N SER A 55 3.46 27.99 7.22
CA SER A 55 2.10 28.16 6.72
C SER A 55 1.62 26.92 5.98
N ILE A 56 0.35 26.60 6.20
CA ILE A 56 -0.42 25.61 5.44
C ILE A 56 -1.50 26.26 4.57
N SER A 57 -1.47 27.61 4.48
CA SER A 57 -2.43 28.35 3.65
C SER A 57 -2.21 28.04 2.18
N PRO A 58 -3.27 27.76 1.40
CA PRO A 58 -3.17 27.62 -0.05
C PRO A 58 -2.65 28.88 -0.77
N THR A 59 -2.71 30.05 -0.13
CA THR A 59 -2.24 31.33 -0.68
C THR A 59 -0.78 31.63 -0.39
N ASP A 60 -0.15 30.89 0.53
CA ASP A 60 1.28 30.95 0.72
C ASP A 60 1.90 30.06 -0.36
N THR A 61 2.75 30.59 -1.23
CA THR A 61 3.29 29.86 -2.38
C THR A 61 4.80 29.97 -2.48
N GLU A 62 5.45 30.46 -1.44
CA GLU A 62 6.89 30.71 -1.42
C GLU A 62 7.52 30.07 -0.19
N HIS A 63 8.73 29.57 -0.37
CA HIS A 63 9.57 29.11 0.72
C HIS A 63 9.94 30.29 1.64
N LYS A 64 10.04 30.02 2.94
CA LYS A 64 10.58 30.98 3.92
C LYS A 64 12.10 30.97 3.91
N ILE A 65 12.71 32.06 4.37
CA ILE A 65 14.17 32.22 4.38
C ILE A 65 14.86 31.06 5.14
N GLN A 66 14.27 30.62 6.25
CA GLN A 66 14.75 29.51 7.08
C GLN A 66 14.50 28.13 6.49
N GLU A 67 13.72 28.05 5.43
CA GLU A 67 13.49 26.80 4.71
C GLU A 67 14.52 26.62 3.59
N HIS A 68 15.15 27.69 3.07
CA HIS A 68 15.98 27.66 1.86
C HIS A 68 17.43 27.12 2.03
N TRP A 69 17.59 25.93 2.59
CA TRP A 69 18.90 25.30 2.77
C TRP A 69 18.86 23.77 2.82
N LYS A 70 20.05 23.18 2.66
CA LYS A 70 20.35 21.76 2.73
C LYS A 70 21.30 21.46 3.87
N GLY A 71 21.00 20.46 4.69
CA GLY A 71 21.86 20.10 5.82
C GLY A 71 23.12 19.41 5.35
N PHE A 72 22.96 18.28 4.67
CA PHE A 72 24.04 17.42 4.23
C PHE A 72 23.91 17.08 2.74
N VAL A 73 25.01 17.19 2.02
CA VAL A 73 25.17 16.64 0.66
C VAL A 73 26.29 15.62 0.69
N PHE A 74 26.02 14.41 0.20
CA PHE A 74 26.99 13.32 0.12
C PHE A 74 27.28 12.95 -1.33
N GLU A 75 28.56 12.87 -1.70
CA GLU A 75 28.99 12.37 -2.99
C GLU A 75 30.24 11.49 -2.87
N GLY A 76 30.30 10.35 -3.56
CA GLY A 76 31.42 9.40 -3.45
C GLY A 76 31.63 8.84 -2.04
N CYS A 77 30.61 8.90 -1.19
CA CYS A 77 30.71 8.65 0.23
C CYS A 77 30.32 7.23 0.61
N SER A 78 30.85 6.71 1.73
CA SER A 78 30.40 5.42 2.24
C SER A 78 30.33 5.27 3.76
N TYR A 79 29.33 4.57 4.26
CA TYR A 79 29.15 4.29 5.69
C TYR A 79 29.06 5.55 6.56
N ASN A 80 28.42 6.60 6.06
CA ASN A 80 28.23 7.85 6.80
C ASN A 80 26.88 7.88 7.51
N SER A 81 26.84 8.51 8.68
CA SER A 81 25.65 8.60 9.53
C SER A 81 25.32 10.03 9.93
N VAL A 82 24.06 10.43 9.75
CA VAL A 82 23.47 11.68 10.25
C VAL A 82 22.41 11.31 11.27
N ARG A 83 22.63 11.65 12.55
CA ARG A 83 21.77 11.13 13.62
C ARG A 83 21.51 12.06 14.79
N LYS A 84 20.38 11.89 15.46
CA LYS A 84 20.06 12.64 16.69
C LYS A 84 20.07 14.17 16.53
N ASN A 85 19.74 14.67 15.34
CA ASN A 85 19.60 16.11 15.11
C ASN A 85 18.18 16.57 15.39
N ASN A 86 18.02 17.81 15.86
CA ASN A 86 16.73 18.48 15.98
C ASN A 86 16.63 19.57 14.91
N VAL A 87 15.90 19.29 13.83
CA VAL A 87 15.78 20.17 12.68
C VAL A 87 14.42 20.84 12.67
N ASN A 88 14.41 22.16 12.64
CA ASN A 88 13.20 22.96 12.60
C ASN A 88 13.20 23.89 11.38
N ALA A 89 12.76 23.36 10.24
CA ALA A 89 12.76 23.92 8.88
C ALA A 89 14.07 23.81 8.10
N CYS A 90 13.95 23.19 6.91
CA CYS A 90 14.95 23.18 5.84
C CYS A 90 14.28 22.79 4.52
N HIS A 91 15.02 22.84 3.41
CA HIS A 91 14.49 22.46 2.10
C HIS A 91 14.67 20.96 1.93
N VAL A 92 15.91 20.50 2.08
CA VAL A 92 16.29 19.08 2.06
C VAL A 92 17.29 18.82 3.18
N PHE A 93 16.99 17.92 4.12
CA PHE A 93 17.93 17.72 5.23
C PHE A 93 19.16 16.93 4.79
N VAL A 94 18.96 15.79 4.12
CA VAL A 94 20.04 14.96 3.57
C VAL A 94 19.80 14.68 2.09
N LEU A 95 20.82 14.94 1.28
CA LEU A 95 20.85 14.68 -0.15
C LEU A 95 22.03 13.76 -0.49
N ALA A 96 21.73 12.54 -0.94
CA ALA A 96 22.70 11.56 -1.42
C ALA A 96 22.43 11.24 -2.90
N ASP A 97 22.67 12.23 -3.75
CA ASP A 97 22.23 12.24 -5.13
C ASP A 97 23.40 12.15 -6.10
N ASN A 98 23.59 10.97 -6.70
CA ASN A 98 24.77 10.66 -7.51
C ASN A 98 24.42 10.13 -8.90
N ILE A 99 23.22 10.41 -9.40
CA ILE A 99 22.73 9.83 -10.66
C ILE A 99 23.60 10.18 -11.87
N ASN A 100 24.26 11.34 -11.85
CA ASN A 100 25.12 11.82 -12.92
C ASN A 100 26.61 11.56 -12.65
N LEU A 101 26.97 10.91 -11.54
CA LEU A 101 28.35 10.59 -11.22
C LEU A 101 28.74 9.23 -11.81
N SER A 102 30.04 9.06 -12.07
CA SER A 102 30.57 7.76 -12.50
C SER A 102 30.30 6.69 -11.44
N THR A 103 30.14 5.43 -11.85
CA THR A 103 29.74 4.32 -10.95
C THR A 103 30.68 4.15 -9.74
N ASN A 104 31.97 4.47 -9.90
CA ASN A 104 32.97 4.43 -8.81
C ASN A 104 32.84 5.59 -7.79
N LEU A 105 32.00 6.59 -8.05
CA LEU A 105 31.69 7.72 -7.17
C LEU A 105 30.26 7.65 -6.60
N GLN A 106 29.58 6.51 -6.74
CA GLN A 106 28.27 6.29 -6.13
C GLN A 106 28.39 6.17 -4.61
N ASN A 107 27.41 6.74 -3.91
CA ASN A 107 27.32 6.60 -2.47
C ASN A 107 26.99 5.15 -2.06
N LYS A 108 27.50 4.74 -0.90
CA LYS A 108 27.24 3.40 -0.33
C LYS A 108 26.90 3.50 1.15
N ASN A 109 25.73 3.05 1.56
CA ASN A 109 25.34 3.02 2.98
C ASN A 109 25.38 4.41 3.64
N ILE A 110 24.35 5.22 3.34
CA ILE A 110 24.11 6.49 4.01
C ILE A 110 22.94 6.32 4.96
N GLN A 111 23.13 6.69 6.22
CA GLN A 111 22.18 6.46 7.29
C GLN A 111 21.68 7.77 7.87
N VAL A 112 20.36 7.96 7.88
CA VAL A 112 19.69 9.09 8.53
C VAL A 112 18.81 8.51 9.62
N ILE A 113 19.27 8.58 10.87
CA ILE A 113 18.68 7.80 11.96
C ILE A 113 18.44 8.62 13.23
N GLU A 114 17.36 8.32 13.95
CA GLU A 114 17.08 8.94 15.27
C GLU A 114 17.00 10.47 15.25
N ASN A 115 16.67 11.11 14.12
CA ASN A 115 16.53 12.56 14.03
C ASN A 115 15.08 13.00 14.33
N LYS A 116 14.93 14.24 14.81
CA LYS A 116 13.65 14.94 14.88
C LYS A 116 13.61 15.99 13.79
N LEU A 117 12.75 15.81 12.81
CA LEU A 117 12.68 16.61 11.59
C LEU A 117 11.31 17.28 11.53
N LYS A 118 11.31 18.60 11.53
CA LYS A 118 10.09 19.41 11.50
C LYS A 118 10.15 20.45 10.39
N TYR A 119 9.02 20.70 9.74
CA TYR A 119 8.88 21.73 8.70
C TYR A 119 9.84 21.61 7.52
N VAL A 120 10.38 20.42 7.25
CA VAL A 120 11.19 20.20 6.06
C VAL A 120 10.29 20.27 4.83
N VAL A 121 10.69 21.05 3.82
CA VAL A 121 9.81 21.40 2.70
C VAL A 121 9.76 20.31 1.63
N ASN A 122 10.90 19.77 1.21
CA ASN A 122 10.93 18.73 0.18
C ASN A 122 11.25 17.37 0.79
N TYR A 123 12.51 17.16 1.18
CA TYR A 123 13.01 15.82 1.50
C TYR A 123 13.72 15.79 2.84
N CYS A 124 13.29 14.91 3.74
CA CYS A 124 14.12 14.60 4.91
C CYS A 124 15.38 13.84 4.46
N PHE A 125 15.23 12.86 3.57
CA PHE A 125 16.34 12.16 2.95
C PHE A 125 16.02 11.73 1.51
N LEU A 126 16.65 12.38 0.53
CA LEU A 126 16.60 12.02 -0.89
C LEU A 126 17.86 11.25 -1.30
N SER A 127 17.70 10.14 -2.02
CA SER A 127 18.79 9.48 -2.72
C SER A 127 18.49 9.16 -4.17
N ARG A 128 19.54 9.18 -5.00
CA ARG A 128 19.60 8.60 -6.34
C ARG A 128 20.95 7.91 -6.53
N ALA A 129 20.94 6.70 -7.09
CA ALA A 129 22.13 5.86 -7.26
C ALA A 129 22.89 5.58 -5.94
N LEU A 130 22.18 5.14 -4.90
CA LEU A 130 22.72 4.74 -3.60
C LEU A 130 22.60 3.22 -3.39
N GLU A 131 23.69 2.56 -2.97
CA GLU A 131 23.66 1.11 -2.74
C GLU A 131 22.77 0.72 -1.55
N TRP A 132 22.92 1.41 -0.42
CA TRP A 132 22.18 1.16 0.82
C TRP A 132 21.62 2.45 1.40
N TYR A 133 20.31 2.56 1.46
CA TYR A 133 19.56 3.66 2.05
C TYR A 133 18.98 3.23 3.40
N VAL A 134 19.32 3.96 4.47
CA VAL A 134 18.77 3.69 5.81
C VAL A 134 18.11 4.95 6.37
N PHE A 135 16.81 4.89 6.62
CA PHE A 135 16.03 5.93 7.27
C PHE A 135 15.26 5.32 8.44
N ASP A 136 15.86 5.32 9.64
CA ASP A 136 15.34 4.56 10.78
C ASP A 136 15.12 5.43 12.02
N LYS A 137 14.05 5.15 12.77
CA LYS A 137 13.79 5.76 14.10
C LYS A 137 13.70 7.29 14.09
N ASN A 138 13.39 7.90 12.94
CA ASN A 138 13.21 9.34 12.86
C ASN A 138 11.78 9.74 13.26
N GLU A 139 11.64 10.91 13.87
CA GLU A 139 10.37 11.58 14.07
C GLU A 139 10.24 12.71 13.05
N VAL A 140 9.22 12.63 12.20
CA VAL A 140 8.96 13.61 11.15
C VAL A 140 7.59 14.24 11.36
N SER A 141 7.53 15.56 11.42
CA SER A 141 6.27 16.30 11.61
C SER A 141 6.18 17.52 10.70
N PHE A 142 4.97 17.84 10.24
CA PHE A 142 4.71 19.03 9.41
C PHE A 142 5.62 19.09 8.16
N GLN A 143 5.88 17.93 7.56
CA GLN A 143 6.63 17.80 6.32
C GLN A 143 5.81 18.31 5.13
N GLY A 144 6.46 18.97 4.17
CA GLY A 144 5.85 19.34 2.91
C GLY A 144 5.08 20.65 2.92
N ARG A 145 4.64 21.11 1.75
CA ARG A 145 3.79 22.30 1.60
C ARG A 145 2.68 22.02 0.59
N LYS A 146 1.48 22.56 0.82
CA LYS A 146 0.32 22.34 -0.07
C LYS A 146 0.53 22.85 -1.50
N TRP A 147 1.27 23.95 -1.63
CA TRP A 147 1.58 24.61 -2.90
C TRP A 147 2.75 23.97 -3.65
N HIS A 148 3.44 23.01 -3.04
CA HIS A 148 4.64 22.42 -3.58
C HIS A 148 4.42 20.96 -3.92
N THR A 149 5.02 20.50 -5.02
CA THR A 149 4.79 19.17 -5.56
C THR A 149 5.74 18.09 -5.01
N PHE A 150 6.71 18.48 -4.19
CA PHE A 150 7.68 17.57 -3.55
C PHE A 150 7.59 17.73 -2.04
N GLY A 151 7.64 16.63 -1.29
CA GLY A 151 7.31 16.64 0.14
C GLY A 151 7.51 15.32 0.88
N GLU A 152 8.26 14.39 0.31
CA GLU A 152 8.52 13.06 0.84
C GLU A 152 9.49 13.10 2.03
N ALA A 153 9.20 12.37 3.10
CA ALA A 153 10.17 12.22 4.17
C ALA A 153 11.34 11.32 3.71
N ALA A 154 11.01 10.10 3.27
CA ALA A 154 12.00 9.14 2.80
C ALA A 154 11.84 8.90 1.30
N ALA A 155 12.78 9.42 0.50
CA ALA A 155 12.75 9.33 -0.96
C ALA A 155 13.98 8.59 -1.51
N PRO A 156 14.08 7.25 -1.35
CA PRO A 156 15.02 6.46 -2.11
C PRO A 156 14.54 6.29 -3.55
N THR A 157 14.96 7.19 -4.42
CA THR A 157 14.49 7.25 -5.81
C THR A 157 15.44 6.51 -6.76
N THR A 158 15.40 6.84 -8.06
CA THR A 158 16.03 6.15 -9.19
C THR A 158 17.42 5.56 -8.87
N GLN A 159 17.59 4.27 -9.20
CA GLN A 159 18.84 3.50 -9.04
C GLN A 159 19.32 3.31 -7.59
N THR A 160 18.50 3.63 -6.59
CA THR A 160 18.76 3.18 -5.21
C THR A 160 18.49 1.68 -5.12
N LYS A 161 19.43 0.88 -4.63
CA LYS A 161 19.36 -0.60 -4.72
C LYS A 161 18.65 -1.23 -3.53
N HIS A 162 19.16 -1.00 -2.33
CA HIS A 162 18.68 -1.63 -1.11
C HIS A 162 18.18 -0.58 -0.13
N ILE A 163 16.95 -0.76 0.36
CA ILE A 163 16.32 0.20 1.28
C ILE A 163 15.97 -0.43 2.62
N ARG A 164 16.16 0.33 3.69
CA ARG A 164 15.65 0.06 5.03
C ARG A 164 15.02 1.32 5.59
N ILE A 165 13.72 1.25 5.86
CA ILE A 165 12.95 2.37 6.41
C ILE A 165 12.12 1.84 7.58
N CYS A 166 12.69 1.91 8.78
CA CYS A 166 12.13 1.24 9.95
C CYS A 166 11.87 2.13 11.15
N ASP A 167 10.79 1.82 11.88
CA ASP A 167 10.49 2.39 13.20
C ASP A 167 10.39 3.93 13.22
N ASN A 168 10.04 4.56 12.10
CA ASN A 168 9.86 6.01 12.02
C ASN A 168 8.45 6.42 12.45
N LYS A 169 8.32 7.67 12.90
CA LYS A 169 7.04 8.30 13.25
C LYS A 169 6.78 9.50 12.36
N PHE A 170 5.80 9.39 11.47
CA PHE A 170 5.32 10.48 10.61
C PHE A 170 4.01 11.03 11.17
N THR A 171 3.96 12.32 11.47
CA THR A 171 2.78 12.99 12.04
C THR A 171 2.48 14.29 11.34
N ASP A 172 1.20 14.68 11.30
CA ASP A 172 0.73 15.99 10.82
C ASP A 172 1.36 16.41 9.48
N GLN A 173 1.44 15.46 8.54
CA GLN A 173 2.02 15.69 7.22
C GLN A 173 1.17 16.71 6.44
N ILE A 174 1.82 17.68 5.81
CA ILE A 174 1.19 18.76 5.05
C ILE A 174 1.17 18.43 3.55
N ALA A 175 2.21 17.74 3.06
CA ALA A 175 2.32 17.31 1.67
C ALA A 175 1.10 16.49 1.21
N GLN A 176 0.74 16.67 -0.06
CA GLN A 176 -0.19 15.77 -0.76
C GLN A 176 0.53 14.55 -1.36
N GLN A 177 1.86 14.57 -1.39
CA GLN A 177 2.73 13.49 -1.86
C GLN A 177 2.82 12.37 -0.83
N ALA A 178 3.58 11.33 -1.17
CA ALA A 178 3.82 10.21 -0.27
C ALA A 178 4.80 10.56 0.86
N CYS A 179 4.66 9.89 2.01
CA CYS A 179 5.65 9.99 3.08
C CYS A 179 6.94 9.23 2.71
N ILE A 180 6.78 8.07 2.09
CA ILE A 180 7.84 7.16 1.69
C ILE A 180 7.66 6.86 0.20
N THR A 181 8.68 7.14 -0.62
CA THR A 181 8.63 6.93 -2.07
C THR A 181 9.82 6.09 -2.54
N PRO A 182 9.72 4.75 -2.41
CA PRO A 182 10.65 3.84 -3.08
C PRO A 182 10.46 3.98 -4.59
N GLY A 183 11.43 4.56 -5.27
CA GLY A 183 11.40 4.75 -6.72
C GLY A 183 11.76 3.47 -7.50
N PRO A 184 11.92 3.59 -8.83
CA PRO A 184 12.23 2.45 -9.68
C PRO A 184 13.63 1.90 -9.44
N HIS A 185 13.79 0.61 -9.74
CA HIS A 185 15.03 -0.17 -9.66
C HIS A 185 15.57 -0.46 -8.26
N ILE A 186 14.70 -0.45 -7.25
CA ILE A 186 15.02 -1.04 -5.94
C ILE A 186 15.04 -2.56 -6.08
N GLU A 187 16.19 -3.15 -5.79
CA GLU A 187 16.45 -4.59 -5.90
C GLU A 187 15.90 -5.36 -4.70
N SER A 188 15.89 -4.74 -3.52
CA SER A 188 15.32 -5.29 -2.29
C SER A 188 15.02 -4.22 -1.26
N GLY A 189 14.03 -4.43 -0.39
CA GLY A 189 13.76 -3.48 0.67
C GLY A 189 12.97 -3.99 1.85
N LEU A 190 13.09 -3.27 2.97
CA LEU A 190 12.25 -3.43 4.15
C LEU A 190 11.69 -2.08 4.60
N ILE A 191 10.36 -1.99 4.66
CA ILE A 191 9.62 -0.87 5.26
C ILE A 191 8.82 -1.44 6.43
N SER A 192 9.28 -1.22 7.66
CA SER A 192 8.71 -1.92 8.81
C SER A 192 8.57 -1.09 10.08
N GLY A 193 7.51 -1.36 10.86
CA GLY A 193 7.37 -0.77 12.20
C GLY A 193 7.08 0.74 12.20
N ASN A 194 6.80 1.33 11.04
CA ASN A 194 6.57 2.77 10.95
C ASN A 194 5.15 3.13 11.40
N PHE A 195 5.01 4.27 12.06
CA PHE A 195 3.74 4.89 12.37
C PHE A 195 3.55 6.12 11.50
N CYS A 196 2.42 6.21 10.79
CA CYS A 196 2.06 7.37 10.00
C CYS A 196 0.64 7.84 10.35
N LYS A 197 0.49 9.10 10.77
CA LYS A 197 -0.80 9.77 10.89
C LYS A 197 -0.79 11.02 10.01
N ARG A 198 -1.71 11.07 9.05
CA ARG A 198 -1.81 12.15 8.06
C ARG A 198 -3.25 12.56 7.79
N HIS A 199 -3.42 13.73 7.19
CA HIS A 199 -4.71 14.22 6.72
C HIS A 199 -4.77 14.32 5.18
N TYR A 200 -3.64 14.33 4.48
CA TYR A 200 -3.61 14.27 3.02
C TYR A 200 -2.53 13.29 2.55
N GLY A 201 -2.58 12.95 1.26
CA GLY A 201 -1.54 12.24 0.55
C GLY A 201 -1.41 10.76 0.88
N ILE A 202 -0.24 10.24 0.53
CA ILE A 202 0.03 8.80 0.48
C ILE A 202 0.95 8.41 1.62
N PHE A 203 0.78 7.24 2.21
CA PHE A 203 1.78 6.75 3.17
C PHE A 203 2.99 6.18 2.43
N ILE A 204 2.80 5.20 1.55
CA ILE A 204 3.87 4.64 0.70
C ILE A 204 3.47 4.71 -0.77
N GLU A 205 4.29 5.34 -1.60
CA GLU A 205 4.16 5.30 -3.06
C GLU A 205 5.29 4.46 -3.65
N ASN A 206 4.96 3.26 -4.07
CA ASN A 206 5.92 2.29 -4.59
C ASN A 206 6.04 2.42 -6.12
N GLY A 207 7.16 2.98 -6.58
CA GLY A 207 7.48 3.26 -7.98
C GLY A 207 8.18 2.12 -8.71
N SER A 208 7.63 0.90 -8.64
CA SER A 208 8.15 -0.34 -9.27
C SER A 208 9.45 -0.90 -8.67
N THR A 209 9.29 -1.74 -7.64
CA THR A 209 10.39 -2.35 -6.88
C THR A 209 10.37 -3.87 -6.96
N SER A 210 11.51 -4.52 -6.71
CA SER A 210 11.58 -5.98 -6.50
C SER A 210 11.93 -6.33 -5.05
N ASN A 211 11.48 -7.49 -4.58
CA ASN A 211 11.83 -8.07 -3.27
C ASN A 211 11.61 -7.09 -2.10
N LEU A 212 10.44 -6.44 -2.09
CA LEU A 212 10.09 -5.43 -1.08
C LEU A 212 9.15 -6.04 -0.04
N ILE A 213 9.50 -5.90 1.24
CA ILE A 213 8.65 -6.27 2.36
C ILE A 213 8.14 -5.00 3.04
N ILE A 214 6.83 -4.85 3.11
CA ILE A 214 6.13 -3.78 3.83
C ILE A 214 5.35 -4.43 4.97
N THR A 215 5.84 -4.31 6.20
CA THR A 215 5.25 -5.07 7.32
C THR A 215 5.20 -4.35 8.66
N ASN A 216 4.25 -4.70 9.52
CA ASN A 216 4.14 -4.15 10.88
C ASN A 216 4.03 -2.62 10.91
N ASN A 217 3.56 -1.98 9.84
CA ASN A 217 3.34 -0.54 9.82
C ASN A 217 1.92 -0.20 10.29
N THR A 218 1.77 0.95 10.94
CA THR A 218 0.46 1.54 11.25
C THR A 218 0.31 2.82 10.46
N SER A 219 -0.75 2.91 9.64
CA SER A 219 -1.06 4.10 8.87
C SER A 219 -2.51 4.51 9.10
N ILE A 220 -2.69 5.74 9.56
CA ILE A 220 -3.99 6.34 9.88
C ILE A 220 -4.17 7.57 8.99
N SER A 221 -5.23 7.56 8.18
CA SER A 221 -5.67 8.73 7.41
C SER A 221 -6.89 9.35 8.07
N THR A 222 -6.84 10.65 8.28
CA THR A 222 -7.97 11.47 8.75
C THR A 222 -8.55 12.36 7.64
N GLY A 223 -8.03 12.19 6.42
CA GLY A 223 -8.40 12.97 5.24
C GLY A 223 -9.58 12.43 4.47
N GLU A 224 -10.01 13.21 3.47
CA GLU A 224 -11.01 12.79 2.50
C GLU A 224 -10.58 11.52 1.74
N ARG A 225 -11.56 10.68 1.43
CA ARG A 225 -11.32 9.34 0.88
C ARG A 225 -10.94 9.34 -0.61
N ASP A 226 -11.07 10.46 -1.32
CA ASP A 226 -10.76 10.55 -2.75
C ASP A 226 -9.29 10.96 -3.01
N ASP A 227 -8.64 11.60 -2.04
CA ASP A 227 -7.31 12.20 -2.19
C ASP A 227 -6.19 11.44 -1.45
N THR A 228 -6.49 10.27 -0.88
CA THR A 228 -5.53 9.54 -0.04
C THR A 228 -5.45 8.05 -0.39
N ALA A 229 -4.26 7.48 -0.23
CA ALA A 229 -4.05 6.03 -0.26
C ALA A 229 -3.06 5.64 0.85
N HIS A 230 -3.20 4.45 1.42
CA HIS A 230 -2.15 3.96 2.34
C HIS A 230 -0.95 3.45 1.55
N ILE A 231 -1.19 2.61 0.55
CA ILE A 231 -0.17 2.19 -0.40
C ILE A 231 -0.64 2.52 -1.81
N LEU A 232 0.19 3.20 -2.58
CA LEU A 232 0.00 3.46 -3.99
C LEU A 232 1.07 2.71 -4.79
N LEU A 233 0.64 1.92 -5.76
CA LEU A 233 1.49 1.20 -6.68
C LEU A 233 1.51 1.94 -8.01
N VAL A 234 2.69 2.39 -8.41
CA VAL A 234 2.92 3.06 -9.69
C VAL A 234 3.69 2.10 -10.58
N GLY A 235 3.17 1.82 -11.78
CA GLY A 235 3.91 1.08 -12.79
C GLY A 235 5.09 1.89 -13.32
N GLU A 236 6.04 1.23 -13.98
CA GLU A 236 7.07 1.95 -14.75
C GLU A 236 6.38 2.83 -15.79
N VAL A 237 6.79 4.10 -15.85
CA VAL A 237 6.42 5.00 -16.94
C VAL A 237 7.25 4.57 -18.15
N ASP A 238 6.63 4.49 -19.33
CA ASP A 238 7.15 3.87 -20.56
C ASP A 238 8.54 4.38 -21.04
N ASP A 239 9.08 5.45 -20.45
CA ASP A 239 10.33 6.11 -20.82
C ASP A 239 11.54 5.81 -19.90
N GLN A 240 11.44 4.89 -18.93
CA GLN A 240 12.58 4.51 -18.08
C GLN A 240 13.20 3.17 -18.53
N PRO A 241 14.54 3.05 -18.57
CA PRO A 241 15.22 1.89 -19.14
C PRO A 241 14.88 0.60 -18.39
N ILE A 242 14.53 -0.42 -19.17
CA ILE A 242 14.12 -1.77 -18.77
C ILE A 242 15.18 -2.38 -17.84
N GLY A 243 14.80 -2.65 -16.59
CA GLY A 243 15.68 -3.24 -15.59
C GLY A 243 14.93 -3.87 -14.43
N ASN A 244 14.43 -5.09 -14.66
CA ASN A 244 13.65 -6.00 -13.79
C ASN A 244 12.15 -5.72 -13.68
N SER A 245 11.35 -6.80 -13.67
CA SER A 245 9.88 -6.76 -13.66
C SER A 245 9.35 -5.82 -12.57
N PRO A 246 8.45 -4.87 -12.90
CA PRO A 246 7.89 -3.96 -11.93
C PRO A 246 7.08 -4.73 -10.90
N HIS A 247 7.32 -4.50 -9.60
CA HIS A 247 6.59 -5.12 -8.49
C HIS A 247 6.71 -6.65 -8.39
N SER A 248 7.89 -7.21 -8.65
CA SER A 248 8.18 -8.63 -8.42
C SER A 248 8.48 -8.94 -6.94
N ASN A 249 7.89 -10.01 -6.39
CA ASN A 249 8.13 -10.47 -5.02
C ASN A 249 7.87 -9.38 -3.94
N VAL A 250 6.74 -8.69 -4.04
CA VAL A 250 6.33 -7.68 -3.04
C VAL A 250 5.40 -8.33 -2.01
N LEU A 251 5.73 -8.19 -0.73
CA LEU A 251 4.95 -8.68 0.39
C LEU A 251 4.46 -7.53 1.26
N ILE A 252 3.15 -7.32 1.32
CA ILE A 252 2.47 -6.39 2.23
C ILE A 252 1.80 -7.20 3.32
N SER A 253 2.34 -7.20 4.54
CA SER A 253 1.81 -8.07 5.60
C SER A 253 1.80 -7.49 7.01
N ASN A 254 0.85 -7.90 7.84
CA ASN A 254 0.77 -7.49 9.24
C ASN A 254 0.72 -5.96 9.44
N ASN A 255 0.20 -5.21 8.47
CA ASN A 255 0.01 -3.76 8.60
C ASN A 255 -1.38 -3.44 9.14
N MET A 256 -1.51 -2.30 9.82
CA MET A 256 -2.77 -1.71 10.22
C MET A 256 -3.02 -0.44 9.39
N PHE A 257 -4.11 -0.43 8.61
CA PHE A 257 -4.58 0.72 7.85
C PHE A 257 -5.93 1.16 8.37
N GLN A 258 -6.08 2.46 8.63
CA GLN A 258 -7.31 3.03 9.17
C GLN A 258 -7.69 4.34 8.48
N GLY A 259 -8.95 4.46 8.06
CA GLY A 259 -9.51 5.69 7.49
C GLY A 259 -9.04 6.00 6.06
N GLY A 260 -9.52 7.10 5.48
CA GLY A 260 -9.06 7.61 4.18
C GLY A 260 -9.49 6.79 2.96
N GLY A 261 -8.75 6.94 1.86
CA GLY A 261 -9.04 6.31 0.57
C GLY A 261 -8.59 4.85 0.51
N GLU A 262 -8.11 4.40 -0.65
CA GLU A 262 -7.75 2.99 -0.84
C GLU A 262 -6.63 2.54 0.11
N SER A 263 -6.84 1.40 0.77
CA SER A 263 -5.78 0.73 1.52
C SER A 263 -4.60 0.38 0.62
N ILE A 264 -4.88 -0.10 -0.58
CA ILE A 264 -3.89 -0.36 -1.62
C ILE A 264 -4.50 0.01 -2.95
N ARG A 265 -3.87 0.92 -3.68
CA ARG A 265 -4.30 1.36 -5.02
C ARG A 265 -3.20 1.12 -6.03
N GLU A 266 -3.60 0.76 -7.24
CA GLU A 266 -2.74 0.71 -8.41
C GLU A 266 -3.15 1.80 -9.43
N TYR A 267 -2.19 2.44 -10.09
CA TYR A 267 -2.47 3.38 -11.20
C TYR A 267 -2.88 2.71 -12.52
N ASN A 268 -2.95 1.37 -12.58
CA ASN A 268 -3.27 0.60 -13.78
C ASN A 268 -2.40 0.99 -14.99
N THR A 269 -1.10 1.17 -14.77
CA THR A 269 -0.11 1.54 -15.80
C THR A 269 0.87 0.41 -16.05
N GLY A 270 1.50 0.41 -17.23
CA GLY A 270 2.54 -0.54 -17.61
C GLY A 270 2.02 -1.91 -18.08
N VAL A 271 2.82 -2.55 -18.94
CA VAL A 271 2.48 -3.83 -19.61
C VAL A 271 3.31 -5.02 -19.12
N SER A 272 4.37 -4.76 -18.35
CA SER A 272 5.27 -5.80 -17.84
C SER A 272 4.57 -6.70 -16.81
N LEU A 273 4.81 -8.01 -16.91
CA LEU A 273 4.28 -9.02 -15.99
C LEU A 273 4.80 -8.79 -14.56
N ARG A 274 3.94 -9.04 -13.57
CA ARG A 274 4.20 -8.84 -12.13
C ARG A 274 3.84 -10.12 -11.38
N THR A 275 4.81 -10.70 -10.68
CA THR A 275 4.65 -12.00 -10.01
C THR A 275 5.05 -11.94 -8.54
N GLY A 276 4.49 -12.84 -7.73
CA GLY A 276 4.85 -12.97 -6.31
C GLY A 276 4.36 -11.81 -5.44
N PHE A 277 3.31 -11.11 -5.87
CA PHE A 277 2.69 -10.01 -5.13
C PHE A 277 1.68 -10.55 -4.12
N ARG A 278 1.89 -10.24 -2.83
CA ARG A 278 1.15 -10.87 -1.73
C ARG A 278 0.70 -9.83 -0.70
N ILE A 279 -0.58 -9.84 -0.36
CA ILE A 279 -1.22 -8.99 0.65
C ILE A 279 -1.79 -9.91 1.73
N ILE A 280 -1.08 -10.04 2.86
CA ILE A 280 -1.33 -11.12 3.82
C ILE A 280 -1.48 -10.60 5.25
N ASN A 281 -2.50 -11.06 5.98
CA ASN A 281 -2.67 -10.78 7.42
C ASN A 281 -2.66 -9.28 7.79
N ASN A 282 -3.19 -8.40 6.93
CA ASN A 282 -3.34 -6.98 7.26
C ASN A 282 -4.69 -6.71 7.92
N GLN A 283 -4.73 -5.66 8.75
CA GLN A 283 -5.95 -5.10 9.32
C GLN A 283 -6.27 -3.79 8.60
N MET A 284 -7.40 -3.74 7.91
CA MET A 284 -7.83 -2.60 7.09
C MET A 284 -9.22 -2.17 7.57
N VAL A 285 -9.35 -0.98 8.16
CA VAL A 285 -10.58 -0.55 8.83
C VAL A 285 -10.98 0.84 8.38
N ASP A 286 -12.22 1.00 7.90
CA ASP A 286 -12.77 2.30 7.46
C ASP A 286 -11.96 2.97 6.33
N CYS A 287 -11.27 2.17 5.53
CA CYS A 287 -10.58 2.59 4.31
C CYS A 287 -11.24 1.92 3.10
N LYS A 288 -11.16 2.53 1.92
CA LYS A 288 -11.64 1.89 0.69
C LYS A 288 -10.86 0.58 0.48
N PRO A 289 -11.52 -0.54 0.12
CA PRO A 289 -10.84 -1.80 -0.17
C PRO A 289 -9.76 -1.68 -1.25
N PRO A 290 -8.81 -2.63 -1.30
CA PRO A 290 -7.79 -2.69 -2.34
C PRO A 290 -8.36 -2.64 -3.78
N ALA A 291 -7.64 -1.94 -4.65
CA ALA A 291 -7.91 -1.83 -6.08
C ALA A 291 -6.64 -2.05 -6.90
N ILE A 292 -6.46 -3.27 -7.42
CA ILE A 292 -5.36 -3.71 -8.27
C ILE A 292 -5.97 -4.45 -9.46
N THR A 293 -6.03 -3.80 -10.62
CA THR A 293 -6.87 -4.25 -11.74
C THR A 293 -6.13 -4.49 -13.03
N ASN A 294 -4.83 -4.23 -13.11
CA ASN A 294 -4.04 -4.48 -14.31
C ASN A 294 -3.91 -5.99 -14.63
N GLN A 295 -4.05 -6.33 -15.91
CA GLN A 295 -3.95 -7.70 -16.43
C GLN A 295 -2.58 -8.36 -16.19
N SER A 296 -1.53 -7.57 -15.95
CA SER A 296 -0.16 -8.07 -15.88
C SER A 296 0.20 -8.71 -14.53
N PHE A 297 -0.68 -8.61 -13.52
CA PHE A 297 -0.52 -9.33 -12.26
C PHE A 297 -0.80 -10.83 -12.46
N ILE A 298 0.15 -11.67 -12.06
CA ILE A 298 0.06 -13.13 -12.11
C ILE A 298 0.26 -13.68 -10.70
N GLY A 299 -0.73 -14.44 -10.22
CA GLY A 299 -0.68 -15.07 -8.89
C GLY A 299 -0.73 -14.05 -7.75
N LEU A 300 -1.54 -12.99 -7.90
CA LEU A 300 -1.78 -12.03 -6.81
C LEU A 300 -2.49 -12.74 -5.65
N GLU A 301 -1.93 -12.69 -4.45
CA GLU A 301 -2.53 -13.30 -3.26
C GLU A 301 -3.07 -12.25 -2.29
N PHE A 302 -4.32 -12.40 -1.88
CA PHE A 302 -4.97 -11.63 -0.82
C PHE A 302 -5.49 -12.62 0.24
N ILE A 303 -4.68 -12.84 1.30
CA ILE A 303 -4.87 -13.97 2.22
C ILE A 303 -4.92 -13.54 3.69
N GLY A 304 -5.87 -14.06 4.48
CA GLY A 304 -5.86 -13.90 5.94
C GLY A 304 -6.11 -12.48 6.44
N ASN A 305 -6.56 -11.55 5.58
CA ASN A 305 -6.76 -10.15 5.94
C ASN A 305 -8.09 -9.96 6.68
N TYR A 306 -8.10 -8.96 7.56
CA TYR A 306 -9.31 -8.44 8.19
C TYR A 306 -9.63 -7.07 7.58
N LEU A 307 -10.74 -6.98 6.82
CA LEU A 307 -11.14 -5.77 6.10
C LEU A 307 -12.55 -5.35 6.52
N VAL A 308 -12.68 -4.12 7.01
CA VAL A 308 -13.95 -3.44 7.28
C VAL A 308 -14.06 -2.26 6.33
N ALA A 309 -14.90 -2.40 5.31
CA ALA A 309 -15.13 -1.35 4.33
C ALA A 309 -16.16 -0.33 4.83
N PRO A 310 -16.02 0.96 4.47
CA PRO A 310 -17.10 1.93 4.62
C PRO A 310 -18.27 1.57 3.70
N THR A 311 -19.50 1.87 4.14
CA THR A 311 -20.76 1.52 3.45
C THR A 311 -20.80 1.94 1.98
N ASP A 312 -20.24 3.11 1.67
CA ASP A 312 -20.32 3.71 0.34
C ASP A 312 -19.24 3.19 -0.63
N PHE A 313 -18.26 2.41 -0.14
CA PHE A 313 -17.16 1.88 -0.94
C PHE A 313 -16.91 0.38 -0.66
N PRO A 314 -17.84 -0.51 -1.04
CA PRO A 314 -17.75 -1.93 -0.69
C PRO A 314 -16.83 -2.75 -1.63
N ASP A 315 -16.25 -2.13 -2.67
CA ASP A 315 -15.68 -2.85 -3.81
C ASP A 315 -14.21 -3.25 -3.60
N LEU A 316 -13.97 -4.52 -3.29
CA LEU A 316 -12.65 -5.16 -3.43
C LEU A 316 -12.41 -5.50 -4.90
N ARG A 317 -11.45 -4.82 -5.53
CA ARG A 317 -11.15 -4.88 -6.96
C ARG A 317 -9.79 -5.53 -7.19
N LEU A 318 -9.75 -6.85 -7.36
CA LEU A 318 -8.52 -7.59 -7.67
C LEU A 318 -8.68 -8.30 -9.02
N GLY A 319 -7.85 -7.94 -10.01
CA GLY A 319 -7.84 -8.51 -11.36
C GLY A 319 -6.63 -9.42 -11.62
N GLY A 320 -6.24 -9.59 -12.88
CA GLY A 320 -5.08 -10.36 -13.31
C GLY A 320 -5.35 -11.83 -13.64
N GLN A 321 -4.29 -12.64 -13.54
CA GLN A 321 -4.29 -14.08 -13.83
C GLN A 321 -3.97 -14.87 -12.57
N HIS A 322 -4.71 -15.94 -12.30
CA HIS A 322 -4.51 -16.83 -11.15
C HIS A 322 -4.58 -16.11 -9.78
N THR A 323 -5.41 -15.07 -9.67
CA THR A 323 -5.57 -14.29 -8.43
C THR A 323 -6.26 -15.11 -7.35
N VAL A 324 -5.76 -15.03 -6.11
CA VAL A 324 -6.24 -15.80 -4.96
C VAL A 324 -6.76 -14.85 -3.89
N ILE A 325 -8.01 -15.02 -3.48
CA ILE A 325 -8.67 -14.35 -2.36
C ILE A 325 -9.08 -15.43 -1.35
N LYS A 326 -8.32 -15.58 -0.26
CA LYS A 326 -8.47 -16.72 0.66
C LYS A 326 -8.42 -16.37 2.14
N ASP A 327 -9.20 -17.07 2.98
CA ASP A 327 -9.13 -16.98 4.45
C ASP A 327 -9.32 -15.55 5.02
N ASN A 328 -9.99 -14.65 4.30
CA ASN A 328 -10.19 -13.29 4.76
C ASN A 328 -11.48 -13.15 5.58
N THR A 329 -11.47 -12.21 6.53
CA THR A 329 -12.69 -11.67 7.14
C THR A 329 -13.05 -10.36 6.45
N LEU A 330 -14.17 -10.35 5.73
CA LEU A 330 -14.60 -9.29 4.82
C LEU A 330 -15.93 -8.70 5.31
N ILE A 331 -15.89 -7.52 5.90
CA ILE A 331 -17.03 -6.85 6.54
C ILE A 331 -17.45 -5.65 5.69
N GLY A 332 -18.67 -5.70 5.16
CA GLY A 332 -19.22 -4.68 4.25
C GLY A 332 -18.59 -4.67 2.86
N VAL A 333 -18.03 -5.81 2.44
CA VAL A 333 -17.23 -5.95 1.22
C VAL A 333 -17.93 -6.86 0.23
N ARG A 334 -17.82 -6.53 -1.06
CA ARG A 334 -18.04 -7.46 -2.17
C ARG A 334 -16.81 -7.51 -3.07
N ILE A 335 -16.66 -8.61 -3.79
CA ILE A 335 -15.63 -8.77 -4.81
C ILE A 335 -16.22 -8.30 -6.12
N ARG A 336 -15.67 -7.22 -6.67
CA ARG A 336 -16.18 -6.64 -7.90
C ARG A 336 -15.05 -6.09 -8.73
N ALA A 337 -14.96 -6.48 -10.00
CA ALA A 337 -14.13 -5.79 -10.98
C ALA A 337 -14.78 -5.92 -12.36
N ARG A 338 -15.78 -5.06 -12.62
CA ARG A 338 -16.43 -4.96 -13.92
C ARG A 338 -15.64 -4.09 -14.89
N ASP A 339 -15.86 -4.35 -16.17
CA ASP A 339 -15.47 -3.50 -17.30
C ASP A 339 -13.96 -3.23 -17.35
N LEU A 340 -13.17 -4.23 -16.94
CA LEU A 340 -11.70 -4.15 -16.94
C LEU A 340 -11.09 -4.08 -18.34
N GLY A 341 -11.86 -4.41 -19.39
CA GLY A 341 -11.39 -4.48 -20.77
C GLY A 341 -10.58 -5.73 -21.11
N TYR A 342 -10.56 -6.73 -20.21
CA TYR A 342 -9.93 -8.04 -20.43
C TYR A 342 -10.60 -9.12 -19.57
N THR A 343 -10.40 -10.39 -19.95
CA THR A 343 -10.86 -11.57 -19.20
C THR A 343 -9.96 -11.88 -18.02
N VAL A 344 -10.50 -11.93 -16.80
CA VAL A 344 -9.80 -12.44 -15.62
C VAL A 344 -9.69 -13.97 -15.70
N ILE A 345 -8.50 -14.54 -15.49
CA ILE A 345 -8.23 -15.98 -15.70
C ILE A 345 -8.01 -16.69 -14.36
N ASP A 346 -8.70 -17.82 -14.15
CA ASP A 346 -8.47 -18.79 -13.07
C ASP A 346 -8.41 -18.18 -11.66
N MET A 347 -9.28 -17.21 -11.38
CA MET A 347 -9.41 -16.63 -10.05
C MET A 347 -9.90 -17.67 -9.03
N SER A 348 -9.35 -17.63 -7.82
CA SER A 348 -9.81 -18.42 -6.67
C SER A 348 -10.34 -17.51 -5.57
N VAL A 349 -11.61 -17.68 -5.20
CA VAL A 349 -12.26 -17.02 -4.07
C VAL A 349 -12.71 -18.09 -3.10
N THR A 350 -11.94 -18.35 -2.05
CA THR A 350 -12.15 -19.53 -1.21
C THR A 350 -12.04 -19.25 0.28
N GLU A 351 -12.81 -19.95 1.11
CA GLU A 351 -12.62 -19.95 2.57
C GLU A 351 -12.72 -18.54 3.22
N ASN A 352 -13.41 -17.58 2.59
CA ASN A 352 -13.59 -16.24 3.17
C ASN A 352 -14.87 -16.16 4.02
N ALA A 353 -14.85 -15.35 5.07
CA ALA A 353 -16.02 -15.01 5.87
C ALA A 353 -16.52 -13.61 5.51
N PHE A 354 -17.71 -13.53 4.93
CA PHE A 354 -18.39 -12.27 4.59
C PHE A 354 -19.39 -11.89 5.67
N ARG A 355 -19.38 -10.62 6.06
CA ARG A 355 -20.26 -10.05 7.08
C ARG A 355 -20.83 -8.71 6.61
N ALA A 356 -22.04 -8.38 7.03
CA ALA A 356 -22.58 -7.03 6.86
C ALA A 356 -21.86 -6.04 7.80
N ASN A 357 -21.73 -4.77 7.39
CA ASN A 357 -21.21 -3.70 8.23
C ASN A 357 -22.31 -2.88 8.94
N SER A 358 -23.58 -3.02 8.53
CA SER A 358 -24.77 -2.48 9.20
C SER A 358 -25.99 -3.42 9.08
N LEU A 359 -26.95 -3.25 9.97
CA LEU A 359 -28.22 -3.99 9.94
C LEU A 359 -29.06 -3.54 8.74
N GLY A 360 -29.43 -4.49 7.86
CA GLY A 360 -30.30 -4.24 6.71
C GLY A 360 -29.58 -3.82 5.43
N ASP A 361 -28.26 -3.66 5.45
CA ASP A 361 -27.47 -3.41 4.24
C ASP A 361 -27.48 -4.63 3.32
N SER A 362 -27.70 -4.39 2.03
CA SER A 362 -27.65 -5.41 0.99
C SER A 362 -26.70 -5.00 -0.14
N TYR A 363 -25.80 -5.88 -0.53
CA TYR A 363 -24.89 -5.63 -1.64
C TYR A 363 -25.39 -6.29 -2.93
N PRO A 364 -25.22 -5.65 -4.11
CA PRO A 364 -25.76 -6.17 -5.36
C PRO A 364 -25.33 -7.61 -5.72
N ALA A 365 -24.05 -7.95 -5.53
CA ALA A 365 -23.51 -9.28 -5.79
C ALA A 365 -22.24 -9.56 -4.97
N LEU A 366 -22.05 -10.82 -4.55
CA LEU A 366 -20.85 -11.28 -3.82
C LEU A 366 -19.57 -11.23 -4.68
N ILE A 367 -19.66 -11.78 -5.89
CA ILE A 367 -18.63 -11.79 -6.94
C ILE A 367 -19.29 -11.14 -8.16
N ASP A 368 -18.67 -10.12 -8.75
CA ASP A 368 -19.24 -9.35 -9.86
C ASP A 368 -18.13 -8.94 -10.85
N PHE A 369 -17.95 -9.74 -11.90
CA PHE A 369 -16.99 -9.52 -12.99
C PHE A 369 -17.73 -9.54 -14.33
N THR A 370 -17.31 -8.67 -15.27
CA THR A 370 -17.89 -8.65 -16.62
C THR A 370 -17.39 -9.84 -17.45
N GLU A 371 -16.09 -10.15 -17.38
CA GLU A 371 -15.46 -11.22 -18.16
C GLU A 371 -14.46 -11.99 -17.27
N PHE A 372 -14.73 -13.28 -17.02
CA PHE A 372 -13.80 -14.16 -16.34
C PHE A 372 -13.94 -15.60 -16.83
N THR A 373 -12.89 -16.41 -16.66
CA THR A 373 -12.88 -17.85 -16.94
C THR A 373 -12.20 -18.62 -15.83
N GLY A 374 -12.63 -19.86 -15.61
CA GLY A 374 -11.97 -20.80 -14.72
C GLY A 374 -12.08 -20.51 -13.21
N LEU A 375 -13.13 -19.79 -12.79
CA LEU A 375 -13.34 -19.45 -11.36
C LEU A 375 -13.39 -20.69 -10.47
N VAL A 376 -12.70 -20.61 -9.34
CA VAL A 376 -12.84 -21.51 -8.20
C VAL A 376 -13.47 -20.72 -7.06
N ALA A 377 -14.76 -20.95 -6.79
CA ALA A 377 -15.49 -20.30 -5.71
C ALA A 377 -16.04 -21.36 -4.76
N LYS A 378 -15.43 -21.54 -3.59
CA LYS A 378 -15.86 -22.58 -2.62
C LYS A 378 -15.60 -22.21 -1.18
N GLU A 379 -16.39 -22.77 -0.28
CA GLU A 379 -16.20 -22.66 1.17
C GLU A 379 -16.25 -21.23 1.71
N ASN A 380 -16.82 -20.28 0.96
CA ASN A 380 -17.11 -18.94 1.46
C ASN A 380 -18.34 -18.97 2.37
N ASP A 381 -18.22 -18.33 3.54
CA ASP A 381 -19.31 -18.15 4.51
C ASP A 381 -19.95 -16.77 4.33
N VAL A 382 -21.19 -16.73 3.84
CA VAL A 382 -21.98 -15.49 3.69
C VAL A 382 -23.14 -15.42 4.69
N SER A 383 -23.21 -16.31 5.68
CA SER A 383 -24.37 -16.47 6.58
C SER A 383 -24.73 -15.23 7.42
N ALA A 384 -23.78 -14.31 7.61
CA ALA A 384 -23.99 -13.05 8.33
C ALA A 384 -23.80 -11.81 7.43
N SER A 385 -24.03 -11.97 6.13
CA SER A 385 -24.11 -10.89 5.15
C SER A 385 -25.40 -11.04 4.31
N HIS A 386 -25.78 -9.99 3.59
CA HIS A 386 -26.92 -10.02 2.67
C HIS A 386 -26.48 -9.54 1.28
N PHE A 387 -26.72 -10.37 0.27
CA PHE A 387 -26.47 -10.03 -1.13
C PHE A 387 -27.77 -10.19 -1.93
N THR A 388 -28.02 -9.33 -2.91
CA THR A 388 -29.19 -9.47 -3.80
C THR A 388 -28.97 -10.49 -4.94
N ASN A 389 -27.72 -10.96 -5.08
CA ASN A 389 -27.29 -11.94 -6.06
C ASN A 389 -25.94 -12.57 -5.64
N VAL A 390 -25.63 -13.79 -6.10
CA VAL A 390 -24.26 -14.36 -6.05
C VAL A 390 -23.87 -14.70 -7.48
N ILE A 391 -22.99 -13.93 -8.12
CA ILE A 391 -22.65 -14.22 -9.53
C ILE A 391 -21.43 -15.14 -9.61
N VAL A 392 -21.73 -16.44 -9.56
CA VAL A 392 -20.85 -17.58 -9.88
C VAL A 392 -21.54 -18.34 -11.02
N LEU A 393 -21.34 -17.90 -12.26
CA LEU A 393 -22.01 -18.52 -13.43
C LEU A 393 -21.41 -19.90 -13.73
N PRO A 394 -22.22 -20.97 -13.88
CA PRO A 394 -21.72 -22.33 -14.10
C PRO A 394 -20.74 -22.47 -15.26
N ASP A 395 -20.97 -21.74 -16.35
CA ASP A 395 -20.12 -21.77 -17.56
C ASP A 395 -18.72 -21.22 -17.29
N ASN A 396 -18.60 -20.23 -16.41
CA ASN A 396 -17.34 -19.52 -16.13
C ASN A 396 -16.57 -20.12 -14.94
N CYS A 397 -17.08 -21.20 -14.33
CA CYS A 397 -16.46 -21.84 -13.17
C CYS A 397 -15.79 -23.17 -13.54
N ASN A 398 -14.65 -23.43 -12.91
CA ASN A 398 -14.05 -24.76 -12.82
C ASN A 398 -14.58 -25.51 -11.60
N ILE A 399 -14.72 -24.81 -10.47
CA ILE A 399 -15.25 -25.36 -9.22
C ILE A 399 -16.19 -24.33 -8.58
N ALA A 400 -17.36 -24.80 -8.15
CA ALA A 400 -18.32 -24.01 -7.38
C ALA A 400 -18.70 -24.78 -6.10
N GLY A 401 -18.82 -24.08 -4.98
CA GLY A 401 -19.22 -24.66 -3.71
C GLY A 401 -19.76 -23.60 -2.76
N PHE A 402 -20.72 -24.01 -1.94
CA PHE A 402 -21.51 -23.09 -1.12
C PHE A 402 -21.55 -23.62 0.30
N ARG A 403 -21.17 -22.83 1.30
CA ARG A 403 -21.43 -23.20 2.69
C ARG A 403 -22.88 -22.89 3.07
N TYR A 404 -23.35 -21.72 2.67
CA TYR A 404 -24.69 -21.22 2.88
C TYR A 404 -25.01 -20.21 1.76
N LEU A 405 -26.21 -20.26 1.17
CA LEU A 405 -26.78 -19.20 0.34
C LEU A 405 -28.22 -18.97 0.79
N GLY A 406 -28.56 -17.76 1.24
CA GLY A 406 -29.89 -17.34 1.66
C GLY A 406 -30.87 -17.11 0.51
N ILE A 407 -32.09 -16.68 0.84
CA ILE A 407 -33.23 -16.61 -0.11
C ILE A 407 -32.97 -15.59 -1.23
N THR A 408 -32.36 -14.45 -0.93
CA THR A 408 -32.11 -13.38 -1.92
C THR A 408 -31.03 -13.73 -2.93
N GLU A 409 -30.00 -14.43 -2.47
CA GLU A 409 -28.80 -14.81 -3.19
C GLU A 409 -28.78 -16.29 -3.60
N GLY A 410 -29.91 -16.97 -3.40
CA GLY A 410 -30.11 -18.38 -3.68
C GLY A 410 -30.09 -18.71 -5.17
N LEU A 411 -30.25 -20.00 -5.47
CA LEU A 411 -30.29 -20.51 -6.84
C LEU A 411 -31.73 -20.75 -7.30
N LEU A 412 -31.96 -20.72 -8.61
CA LEU A 412 -33.25 -21.09 -9.20
C LEU A 412 -33.39 -22.61 -9.38
N ASP A 413 -32.29 -23.34 -9.35
CA ASP A 413 -32.23 -24.78 -9.57
C ASP A 413 -31.35 -25.50 -8.55
N ASN A 414 -31.53 -26.82 -8.45
CA ASN A 414 -30.74 -27.66 -7.56
C ASN A 414 -29.24 -27.51 -7.88
N PRO A 415 -28.37 -27.23 -6.88
CA PRO A 415 -26.93 -27.09 -7.09
C PRO A 415 -26.30 -28.26 -7.85
N SER A 416 -26.72 -29.50 -7.56
CA SER A 416 -26.23 -30.72 -8.22
C SER A 416 -26.52 -30.73 -9.71
N THR A 417 -27.68 -30.21 -10.11
CA THR A 417 -28.08 -30.10 -11.53
C THR A 417 -27.35 -28.96 -12.22
N LEU A 418 -27.27 -27.81 -11.56
CA LEU A 418 -26.73 -26.58 -12.15
C LEU A 418 -25.22 -26.65 -12.37
N TYR A 419 -24.47 -27.21 -11.42
CA TYR A 419 -23.00 -27.25 -11.47
C TYR A 419 -22.44 -28.64 -11.83
N GLY A 420 -23.23 -29.71 -11.70
CA GLY A 420 -22.81 -31.07 -12.06
C GLY A 420 -21.48 -31.47 -11.44
N SER A 421 -20.54 -31.91 -12.27
CA SER A 421 -19.20 -32.33 -11.84
C SER A 421 -18.37 -31.19 -11.22
N LYS A 422 -18.69 -29.92 -11.50
CA LYS A 422 -18.00 -28.73 -10.98
C LYS A 422 -18.36 -28.43 -9.52
N LEU A 423 -19.42 -29.03 -8.99
CA LEU A 423 -19.87 -28.78 -7.62
C LEU A 423 -18.90 -29.38 -6.59
N GLN A 424 -18.61 -28.65 -5.52
CA GLN A 424 -17.96 -29.16 -4.31
C GLN A 424 -18.82 -28.79 -3.11
N CYS A 425 -19.14 -29.75 -2.26
CA CYS A 425 -20.02 -29.55 -1.12
C CYS A 425 -19.60 -30.43 0.07
N LYS A 426 -19.99 -30.00 1.26
CA LYS A 426 -19.85 -30.70 2.54
C LYS A 426 -21.25 -31.00 3.08
N LEU A 427 -21.37 -32.10 3.83
CA LEU A 427 -22.63 -32.46 4.48
C LEU A 427 -23.17 -31.27 5.30
N GLY A 428 -24.43 -30.93 5.09
CA GLY A 428 -25.10 -29.82 5.79
C GLY A 428 -24.94 -28.44 5.14
N ASP A 429 -24.26 -28.31 4.01
CA ASP A 429 -24.30 -27.07 3.21
C ASP A 429 -25.75 -26.77 2.77
N ILE A 430 -26.19 -25.51 2.84
CA ILE A 430 -27.57 -25.09 2.57
C ILE A 430 -27.62 -24.06 1.44
N VAL A 431 -28.47 -24.28 0.45
CA VAL A 431 -28.74 -23.31 -0.64
C VAL A 431 -30.23 -23.09 -0.74
N TYR A 432 -30.71 -21.88 -0.47
CA TYR A 432 -32.12 -21.54 -0.62
C TYR A 432 -32.51 -21.43 -2.10
N ASN A 433 -33.76 -21.80 -2.39
CA ASN A 433 -34.37 -21.46 -3.67
C ASN A 433 -34.62 -19.94 -3.67
N ARG A 434 -34.16 -19.26 -4.73
CA ARG A 434 -34.36 -17.82 -4.88
C ARG A 434 -35.82 -17.44 -5.09
N GLU A 435 -36.59 -18.34 -5.70
CA GLU A 435 -38.01 -18.14 -6.02
C GLU A 435 -38.84 -19.32 -5.48
N PRO A 436 -38.91 -19.50 -4.15
CA PRO A 436 -39.71 -20.58 -3.58
C PRO A 436 -41.18 -20.32 -3.90
N SER A 437 -41.83 -21.27 -4.58
CA SER A 437 -43.24 -21.17 -4.92
C SER A 437 -44.00 -22.42 -4.51
N ILE A 438 -45.31 -22.27 -4.30
CA ILE A 438 -46.24 -23.37 -4.03
C ILE A 438 -46.26 -24.40 -5.17
N TYR A 439 -45.84 -24.01 -6.39
CA TYR A 439 -45.80 -24.87 -7.56
C TYR A 439 -44.46 -25.62 -7.70
N GLN A 440 -43.35 -25.04 -7.24
CA GLN A 440 -42.04 -25.70 -7.22
C GLN A 440 -41.79 -26.52 -5.93
N ASN A 441 -42.54 -26.25 -4.85
CA ASN A 441 -42.51 -26.90 -3.54
C ASN A 441 -41.09 -27.14 -2.98
N LYS A 442 -40.16 -26.22 -3.23
CA LYS A 442 -38.76 -26.31 -2.76
C LYS A 442 -38.39 -25.00 -2.07
N LEU A 443 -38.20 -25.07 -0.76
CA LEU A 443 -37.73 -23.95 0.06
C LEU A 443 -36.22 -23.77 -0.12
N CYS A 444 -35.49 -24.86 0.04
CA CYS A 444 -34.04 -24.90 -0.07
C CYS A 444 -33.57 -26.31 -0.44
N TRP A 445 -32.27 -26.43 -0.66
CA TRP A 445 -31.56 -27.68 -0.81
C TRP A 445 -30.47 -27.80 0.24
N THR A 446 -30.33 -28.99 0.81
CA THR A 446 -29.26 -29.31 1.77
C THR A 446 -28.38 -30.40 1.20
N CYS A 447 -27.05 -30.25 1.28
CA CYS A 447 -26.14 -31.32 0.91
C CYS A 447 -26.33 -32.51 1.86
N VAL A 448 -26.79 -33.63 1.32
CA VAL A 448 -27.04 -34.88 2.07
C VAL A 448 -25.96 -35.93 1.86
N ASP A 449 -25.14 -35.80 0.81
CA ASP A 449 -23.98 -36.65 0.56
C ASP A 449 -22.91 -35.88 -0.25
N SER A 450 -21.77 -35.61 0.40
CA SER A 450 -20.65 -34.90 -0.22
C SER A 450 -19.92 -35.73 -1.28
N SER A 451 -19.96 -37.05 -1.19
CA SER A 451 -19.24 -37.94 -2.11
C SER A 451 -19.89 -38.00 -3.48
N SER A 452 -21.22 -38.13 -3.52
CA SER A 452 -22.02 -38.08 -4.74
C SER A 452 -22.45 -36.66 -5.14
N LYS A 453 -22.10 -35.64 -4.34
CA LYS A 453 -22.46 -34.22 -4.56
C LYS A 453 -23.97 -34.00 -4.60
N THR A 454 -24.70 -34.72 -3.75
CA THR A 454 -26.16 -34.76 -3.76
C THR A 454 -26.78 -33.75 -2.81
N PHE A 455 -27.66 -32.91 -3.35
CA PHE A 455 -28.47 -31.96 -2.61
C PHE A 455 -29.94 -32.41 -2.55
N GLY A 456 -30.40 -32.74 -1.33
CA GLY A 456 -31.78 -33.10 -1.04
C GLY A 456 -32.65 -31.84 -0.89
N SER A 457 -33.89 -31.88 -1.38
CA SER A 457 -34.82 -30.75 -1.28
C SER A 457 -35.54 -30.73 0.07
N VAL A 458 -35.64 -29.54 0.66
CA VAL A 458 -36.55 -29.24 1.77
C VAL A 458 -37.79 -28.58 1.18
N THR A 459 -38.95 -29.18 1.42
CA THR A 459 -40.23 -28.73 0.85
C THR A 459 -40.89 -27.67 1.73
N VAL A 460 -41.65 -26.76 1.11
CA VAL A 460 -42.53 -25.86 1.85
C VAL A 460 -43.80 -26.65 2.17
N ALA A 461 -43.92 -27.20 3.37
CA ALA A 461 -45.20 -27.70 3.84
C ALA A 461 -46.06 -26.49 4.23
N ILE A 462 -47.16 -26.26 3.50
CA ILE A 462 -48.26 -25.42 3.96
C ILE A 462 -49.33 -26.34 4.53
#